data_AF-A0A0S4V0Z1-F1
#
_entry.id   AF-A0A0S4V0Z1-F1
#
_cell.length_a   1.000
_cell.length_b   1.000
_cell.length_c   1.000
_cell.angle_alpha   90.00
_cell.angle_beta   90.00
_cell.angle_gamma   90.00
#
_symmetry.space_group_name_H-M   'P 1'
#
loop_
_entity.id
_entity.type
_entity.pdbx_description
1 polymer ?
#
loop_
_entity_poly.entity_id
_entity_poly.type
_entity_poly.pdbx_seq_one_letter_code
_entity_poly.pdbx_strand_id
1 'polypeptide(L)'
;MNQQQLREASAKKHSLHREFELVRQLAQTPHTVNADLRKAAAPALATQASLAAFEYPAEGIVGMSLNTHKAVADEVLDSGYAALDAYRRTARQRLKEVPNQEGVANRGTLLWYQDELKKKTEEVDRIGNSISQMTSCLHDVLRLAQEMAARAGEQDYFRKRVAEVTAKFPLL
;
A
#
# COMPACT_ATOMS: atom_id res chain seq x y z
N MET A 1 -7.87 -10.06 42.05
CA MET A 1 -8.35 -9.07 41.06
C MET A 1 -9.87 -9.12 41.03
N ASN A 2 -10.56 -8.00 41.19
CA ASN A 2 -12.04 -7.93 41.15
C ASN A 2 -12.56 -7.88 39.69
N GLN A 3 -13.82 -8.24 39.43
CA GLN A 3 -14.42 -8.31 38.08
C GLN A 3 -14.29 -7.00 37.29
N GLN A 4 -14.34 -5.86 37.96
CA GLN A 4 -14.16 -4.55 37.33
C GLN A 4 -12.73 -4.35 36.78
N GLN A 5 -11.72 -4.79 37.53
CA GLN A 5 -10.31 -4.72 37.11
C GLN A 5 -10.02 -5.63 35.91
N LEU A 6 -10.68 -6.80 35.85
CA LEU A 6 -10.58 -7.72 34.70
C LEU A 6 -11.17 -7.11 33.42
N ARG A 7 -12.32 -6.43 33.51
CA ARG A 7 -12.96 -5.75 32.37
C ARG A 7 -12.13 -4.59 31.86
N GLU A 8 -11.59 -3.76 32.75
CA GLU A 8 -10.72 -2.64 32.39
C GLU A 8 -9.41 -3.10 31.75
N ALA A 9 -8.80 -4.18 32.25
CA ALA A 9 -7.63 -4.77 31.63
C ALA A 9 -7.93 -5.27 30.20
N SER A 10 -9.05 -5.97 30.02
CA SER A 10 -9.47 -6.46 28.70
C SER A 10 -9.74 -5.32 27.71
N ALA A 11 -10.34 -4.21 28.16
CA ALA A 11 -10.60 -3.05 27.32
C ALA A 11 -9.29 -2.38 26.86
N LYS A 12 -8.30 -2.23 27.76
CA LYS A 12 -6.99 -1.67 27.41
C LYS A 12 -6.22 -2.52 26.40
N LYS A 13 -6.28 -3.84 26.53
CA LYS A 13 -5.69 -4.76 25.53
C LYS A 13 -6.34 -4.61 24.16
N HIS A 14 -7.68 -4.55 24.11
CA HIS A 14 -8.41 -4.37 22.85
C HIS A 14 -8.11 -3.02 22.21
N SER A 15 -8.07 -1.96 23.01
CA SER A 15 -7.69 -0.61 22.59
C SER A 15 -6.29 -0.59 21.97
N LEU A 16 -5.31 -1.26 22.58
CA LEU A 16 -3.95 -1.29 22.05
C LEU A 16 -3.90 -1.98 20.68
N HIS A 17 -4.63 -3.08 20.48
CA HIS A 17 -4.71 -3.71 19.16
C HIS A 17 -5.29 -2.76 18.10
N ARG A 18 -6.34 -2.01 18.44
CA ARG A 18 -6.96 -1.03 17.53
C ARG A 18 -5.99 0.09 17.18
N GLU A 19 -5.29 0.61 18.18
CA GLU A 19 -4.27 1.63 17.99
C GLU A 19 -3.09 1.11 17.15
N PHE A 20 -2.59 -0.09 17.42
CA PHE A 20 -1.51 -0.69 16.65
C PHE A 20 -1.88 -0.84 15.17
N GLU A 21 -3.08 -1.35 14.88
CA GLU A 21 -3.58 -1.48 13.51
C GLU A 21 -3.73 -0.11 12.84
N LEU A 22 -4.24 0.90 13.54
CA LEU A 22 -4.29 2.28 13.04
C LEU A 22 -2.88 2.80 12.69
N VAL A 23 -1.93 2.70 13.61
CA VAL A 23 -0.55 3.19 13.42
C VAL A 23 0.14 2.43 12.27
N ARG A 24 -0.09 1.13 12.15
CA ARG A 24 0.40 0.30 11.05
C ARG A 24 -0.20 0.74 9.71
N GLN A 25 -1.51 0.98 9.64
CA GLN A 25 -2.17 1.47 8.42
C GLN A 25 -1.66 2.86 8.02
N LEU A 26 -1.47 3.76 8.99
CA LEU A 26 -0.87 5.09 8.73
C LEU A 26 0.58 4.99 8.23
N ALA A 27 1.33 3.98 8.66
CA ALA A 27 2.69 3.75 8.19
C ALA A 27 2.76 3.14 6.77
N GLN A 28 1.76 2.36 6.37
CA GLN A 28 1.77 1.60 5.10
C GLN A 28 0.96 2.30 4.01
N THR A 29 -0.28 2.68 4.32
CA THR A 29 -1.27 3.21 3.36
C THR A 29 -2.05 4.39 3.97
N PRO A 30 -1.40 5.52 4.29
CA PRO A 30 -2.03 6.64 4.99
C PRO A 30 -3.17 7.32 4.22
N HIS A 31 -3.40 7.01 2.95
CA HIS A 31 -4.52 7.56 2.17
C HIS A 31 -5.82 6.76 2.34
N THR A 32 -5.76 5.53 2.87
CA THR A 32 -6.94 4.68 3.10
C THR A 32 -7.60 4.96 4.46
N VAL A 33 -6.89 5.63 5.37
CA VAL A 33 -7.41 6.02 6.68
C VAL A 33 -8.25 7.30 6.53
N ASN A 34 -9.41 7.33 7.19
CA ASN A 34 -10.32 8.47 7.18
C ASN A 34 -9.59 9.79 7.53
N ALA A 35 -9.93 10.88 6.84
CA ALA A 35 -9.25 12.17 6.98
C ALA A 35 -9.30 12.74 8.41
N ASP A 36 -10.45 12.65 9.09
CA ASP A 36 -10.62 13.15 10.46
C ASP A 36 -9.79 12.32 11.44
N LEU A 37 -9.78 11.00 11.26
CA LEU A 37 -8.96 10.09 12.08
C LEU A 37 -7.46 10.35 11.87
N ARG A 38 -7.02 10.59 10.63
CA ARG A 38 -5.62 10.98 10.35
C ARG A 38 -5.25 12.28 11.03
N LYS A 39 -6.12 13.28 10.95
CA LYS A 39 -5.91 14.61 11.56
C LYS A 39 -5.84 14.50 13.09
N ALA A 40 -6.71 13.69 13.70
CA ALA A 40 -6.71 13.41 15.13
C ALA A 40 -5.47 12.63 15.60
N ALA A 41 -5.01 11.64 14.83
CA ALA A 41 -3.85 10.81 15.17
C ALA A 41 -2.50 11.53 14.93
N ALA A 42 -2.43 12.49 14.01
CA ALA A 42 -1.20 13.21 13.68
C ALA A 42 -0.44 13.79 14.91
N PRO A 43 -1.08 14.52 15.85
CA PRO A 43 -0.40 14.99 17.06
C PRO A 43 0.01 13.84 18.01
N ALA A 44 -0.79 12.77 18.10
CA ALA A 44 -0.48 11.62 18.95
C ALA A 44 0.81 10.91 18.52
N LEU A 45 1.09 10.84 17.22
CA LEU A 45 2.30 10.22 16.69
C LEU A 45 3.59 10.99 17.02
N ALA A 46 3.51 12.20 17.60
CA ALA A 46 4.68 13.02 17.88
C ALA A 46 5.64 12.35 18.88
N THR A 47 5.11 11.79 19.95
CA THR A 47 5.89 11.15 21.01
C THR A 47 5.25 9.84 21.48
N GLN A 48 6.02 9.01 22.17
CA GLN A 48 5.51 7.80 22.81
C GLN A 48 4.40 8.11 23.84
N ALA A 49 4.57 9.18 24.63
CA ALA A 49 3.61 9.59 25.63
C ALA A 49 2.31 10.13 25.00
N SER A 50 2.44 10.88 23.90
CA SER A 50 1.30 11.40 23.15
C SER A 50 0.49 10.30 22.48
N LEU A 51 1.16 9.23 22.02
CA LEU A 51 0.48 8.05 21.48
C LEU A 51 -0.24 7.30 22.60
N ALA A 52 0.44 7.01 23.71
CA ALA A 52 -0.19 6.34 24.85
C ALA A 52 -1.44 7.06 25.39
N ALA A 53 -1.44 8.40 25.37
CA ALA A 53 -2.58 9.22 25.80
C ALA A 53 -3.64 9.47 24.72
N PHE A 54 -3.47 8.91 23.52
CA PHE A 54 -4.40 9.11 22.42
C PHE A 54 -5.73 8.41 22.72
N GLU A 55 -6.81 9.14 22.48
CA GLU A 55 -8.16 8.61 22.64
C GLU A 55 -8.95 8.85 21.35
N TYR A 56 -9.61 7.81 20.89
CA TYR A 56 -10.55 7.89 19.80
C TYR A 56 -11.67 6.86 20.03
N PRO A 57 -12.67 7.22 20.87
CA PRO A 57 -13.71 6.28 21.30
C PRO A 57 -14.50 5.65 20.15
N ALA A 58 -14.66 6.36 19.03
CA ALA A 58 -15.34 5.85 17.84
C ALA A 58 -14.66 4.62 17.21
N GLU A 59 -13.35 4.46 17.40
CA GLU A 59 -12.56 3.30 16.97
C GLU A 59 -12.24 2.34 18.13
N GLY A 60 -12.82 2.60 19.32
CA GLY A 60 -12.56 1.83 20.53
C GLY A 60 -11.15 2.06 21.12
N ILE A 61 -10.49 3.18 20.78
CA ILE A 61 -9.17 3.55 21.31
C ILE A 61 -9.36 4.40 22.57
N VAL A 62 -8.79 3.95 23.68
CA VAL A 62 -8.77 4.64 24.97
C VAL A 62 -7.35 4.94 25.41
N GLY A 63 -7.18 6.09 26.05
CA GLY A 63 -5.88 6.54 26.53
C GLY A 63 -5.43 5.75 27.75
N MET A 64 -4.12 5.64 27.91
CA MET A 64 -3.51 5.02 29.06
C MET A 64 -2.17 5.68 29.42
N SER A 65 -1.67 5.42 30.62
CA SER A 65 -0.33 5.90 30.98
C SER A 65 0.73 5.21 30.13
N LEU A 66 1.83 5.89 29.83
CA LEU A 66 2.92 5.35 29.01
C LEU A 66 3.45 4.00 29.55
N ASN A 67 3.55 3.86 30.87
CA ASN A 67 4.02 2.61 31.48
C ASN A 67 3.01 1.47 31.29
N THR A 68 1.72 1.77 31.38
CA THR A 68 0.67 0.79 31.07
C THR A 68 0.70 0.42 29.60
N HIS A 69 0.84 1.42 28.72
CA HIS A 69 0.91 1.24 27.28
C HIS A 69 2.04 0.31 26.85
N LYS A 70 3.25 0.52 27.40
CA LYS A 70 4.42 -0.34 27.20
C LYS A 70 4.16 -1.76 27.67
N ALA A 71 3.72 -1.92 28.92
CA ALA A 71 3.47 -3.23 29.51
C ALA A 71 2.41 -4.02 28.74
N VAL A 72 1.32 -3.37 28.34
CA VAL A 72 0.25 -4.00 27.55
C VAL A 72 0.75 -4.32 26.13
N ALA A 73 1.60 -3.49 25.53
CA ALA A 73 2.16 -3.76 24.21
C ALA A 73 3.12 -4.95 24.19
N ASP A 74 3.97 -5.07 25.20
CA ASP A 74 4.86 -6.23 25.33
C ASP A 74 4.10 -7.52 25.66
N GLU A 75 2.91 -7.42 26.26
CA GLU A 75 2.06 -8.57 26.55
C GLU A 75 1.21 -9.01 25.35
N VAL A 76 0.73 -8.05 24.55
CA VAL A 76 -0.37 -8.29 23.58
C VAL A 76 0.11 -8.31 22.13
N LEU A 77 1.21 -7.63 21.82
CA LEU A 77 1.78 -7.62 20.47
C LEU A 77 2.95 -8.60 20.41
N ASP A 78 2.92 -9.54 19.46
CA ASP A 78 4.02 -10.50 19.26
C ASP A 78 5.37 -9.81 19.02
N SER A 79 5.35 -8.60 18.48
CA SER A 79 6.54 -7.79 18.18
C SER A 79 6.91 -6.78 19.28
N GLY A 80 6.13 -6.74 20.36
CA GLY A 80 6.29 -5.87 21.51
C GLY A 80 6.18 -4.37 21.22
N TYR A 81 6.47 -3.58 22.25
CA TYR A 81 6.39 -2.11 22.20
C TYR A 81 7.35 -1.47 21.21
N ALA A 82 8.53 -2.08 21.00
CA ALA A 82 9.54 -1.56 20.09
C ALA A 82 9.02 -1.48 18.65
N ALA A 83 8.25 -2.48 18.20
CA ALA A 83 7.66 -2.48 16.88
C ALA A 83 6.57 -1.40 16.73
N LEU A 84 5.72 -1.22 17.75
CA LEU A 84 4.74 -0.14 17.77
C LEU A 84 5.42 1.24 17.65
N ASP A 85 6.51 1.48 18.38
CA ASP A 85 7.25 2.75 18.26
C ASP A 85 7.92 2.92 16.89
N ALA A 86 8.40 1.84 16.27
CA ALA A 86 8.92 1.88 14.90
C ALA A 86 7.82 2.28 13.90
N TYR A 87 6.65 1.65 13.98
CA TYR A 87 5.49 2.03 13.15
C TYR A 87 5.04 3.46 13.43
N ARG A 88 5.03 3.92 14.68
CA ARG A 88 4.71 5.31 15.03
C ARG A 88 5.62 6.31 14.30
N ARG A 89 6.94 6.07 14.32
CA ARG A 89 7.91 6.94 13.62
C ARG A 89 7.67 6.95 12.12
N THR A 90 7.44 5.78 11.53
CA THR A 90 7.12 5.64 10.10
C THR A 90 5.82 6.35 9.75
N ALA A 91 4.75 6.13 10.51
CA ALA A 91 3.46 6.79 10.34
C ALA A 91 3.58 8.31 10.42
N ARG A 92 4.34 8.83 11.39
CA ARG A 92 4.61 10.27 11.52
C ARG A 92 5.31 10.83 10.28
N GLN A 93 6.30 10.11 9.76
CA GLN A 93 7.01 10.52 8.56
C GLN A 93 6.09 10.50 7.33
N ARG A 94 5.32 9.41 7.16
CA ARG A 94 4.35 9.27 6.07
C ARG A 94 3.27 10.35 6.09
N LEU A 95 2.73 10.70 7.25
CA LEU A 95 1.74 11.77 7.36
C LEU A 95 2.28 13.16 7.01
N LYS A 96 3.59 13.41 7.12
CA LYS A 96 4.21 14.65 6.61
C LYS A 96 4.31 14.66 5.08
N GLU A 97 4.45 13.48 4.48
CA GLU A 97 4.52 13.28 3.03
C GLU A 97 3.13 13.31 2.40
N VAL A 98 2.08 13.01 3.18
CA VAL A 98 0.69 13.24 2.76
C VAL A 98 0.47 14.75 2.66
N PRO A 99 0.14 15.29 1.48
CA PRO A 99 -0.16 16.72 1.34
C PRO A 99 -1.31 17.07 2.29
N ASN A 100 -1.12 18.10 3.12
CA ASN A 100 -2.20 18.68 3.93
C ASN A 100 -3.36 19.05 3.00
N GLN A 101 -4.43 18.25 3.04
CA GLN A 101 -5.63 18.49 2.22
C GLN A 101 -6.40 19.76 2.64
N GLU A 102 -5.99 20.43 3.73
CA GLU A 102 -6.61 21.67 4.23
C GLU A 102 -5.94 22.96 3.75
N GLY A 103 -4.95 22.90 2.86
CA GLY A 103 -4.44 24.09 2.18
C GLY A 103 -4.74 23.96 0.69
N VAL A 104 -5.38 24.97 0.10
CA VAL A 104 -5.46 25.15 -1.36
C VAL A 104 -4.09 24.80 -1.93
N ALA A 105 -4.02 23.72 -2.72
CA ALA A 105 -2.76 23.18 -3.20
C ALA A 105 -1.95 24.34 -3.82
N ASN A 106 -0.74 24.57 -3.29
CA ASN A 106 0.12 25.63 -3.80
C ASN A 106 0.26 25.42 -5.31
N ARG A 107 0.13 26.47 -6.12
CA ARG A 107 0.17 26.39 -7.59
C ARG A 107 1.39 25.60 -8.08
N GLY A 108 2.52 25.71 -7.38
CA GLY A 108 3.72 24.90 -7.67
C GLY A 108 3.53 23.38 -7.46
N THR A 109 2.77 22.96 -6.45
CA THR A 109 2.46 21.55 -6.19
C THR A 109 1.48 20.99 -7.23
N LEU A 110 0.47 21.78 -7.65
CA LEU A 110 -0.42 21.40 -8.75
C LEU A 110 0.34 21.27 -10.07
N LEU A 111 1.22 22.22 -10.37
CA LEU A 111 2.07 22.16 -11.56
C LEU A 111 3.01 20.95 -11.52
N TRP A 112 3.59 20.65 -10.36
CA TRP A 112 4.42 19.44 -10.21
C TRP A 112 3.63 18.16 -10.45
N TYR A 113 2.42 18.03 -9.89
CA TYR A 113 1.56 16.87 -10.15
C TYR A 113 1.14 16.78 -11.62
N GLN A 114 0.85 17.91 -12.27
CA GLN A 114 0.53 17.94 -13.69
C GLN A 114 1.72 17.50 -14.55
N ASP A 115 2.92 17.98 -14.24
CA ASP A 115 4.15 17.57 -14.93
C ASP A 115 4.46 16.08 -14.70
N GLU A 116 4.30 15.59 -13.48
CA GLU A 116 4.56 14.19 -13.16
C GLU A 116 3.53 13.27 -13.83
N LEU A 117 2.26 13.65 -13.82
CA LEU A 117 1.20 12.93 -14.52
C LEU A 117 1.44 12.94 -16.02
N LYS A 118 1.85 14.08 -16.59
CA LYS A 118 2.22 14.17 -18.00
C LYS A 118 3.39 13.24 -18.35
N LYS A 119 4.46 13.24 -17.56
CA LYS A 119 5.61 12.34 -17.75
C LYS A 119 5.21 10.87 -17.69
N LYS A 120 4.34 10.51 -16.74
CA LYS A 120 3.85 9.14 -16.58
C LYS A 120 2.95 8.73 -17.74
N THR A 121 2.09 9.63 -18.22
CA THR A 121 1.30 9.40 -19.44
C THR A 121 2.22 9.20 -20.66
N GLU A 122 3.22 10.05 -20.85
CA GLU A 122 4.20 9.91 -21.94
C GLU A 122 5.04 8.62 -21.83
N GLU A 123 5.30 8.14 -20.62
CA GLU A 123 5.95 6.84 -20.39
C GLU A 123 5.05 5.67 -20.77
N VAL A 124 3.77 5.70 -20.36
CA VAL A 124 2.76 4.69 -20.73
C VAL A 124 2.57 4.66 -22.24
N ASP A 125 2.45 5.81 -22.90
CA ASP A 125 2.29 5.90 -24.35
C ASP A 125 3.50 5.33 -25.09
N ARG A 126 4.72 5.60 -24.62
CA ARG A 126 5.94 5.02 -25.18
C ARG A 126 5.98 3.49 -25.04
N ILE A 127 5.60 2.98 -23.87
CA ILE A 127 5.52 1.53 -23.63
C ILE A 127 4.45 0.91 -24.53
N GLY A 128 3.27 1.50 -24.64
CA GLY A 128 2.19 1.04 -25.51
C GLY A 128 2.60 1.01 -26.98
N ASN A 129 3.31 2.04 -27.45
CA ASN A 129 3.87 2.07 -28.80
C ASN A 129 4.92 0.98 -29.03
N SER A 130 5.81 0.75 -28.05
CA SER A 130 6.82 -0.31 -28.14
C SER A 130 6.19 -1.70 -28.18
N ILE A 131 5.17 -1.96 -27.36
CA ILE A 131 4.40 -3.22 -27.38
C ILE A 131 3.72 -3.41 -28.73
N SER A 132 3.14 -2.35 -29.29
CA SER A 132 2.49 -2.40 -30.61
C SER A 132 3.50 -2.75 -31.71
N GLN A 133 4.70 -2.15 -31.69
CA GLN A 133 5.76 -2.46 -32.64
C GLN A 133 6.28 -3.89 -32.50
N MET A 134 6.51 -4.35 -31.26
CA MET A 134 6.94 -5.74 -31.00
C MET A 134 5.89 -6.74 -31.47
N THR A 135 4.61 -6.47 -31.20
CA THR A 135 3.49 -7.29 -31.67
C THR A 135 3.45 -7.38 -33.19
N SER A 136 3.60 -6.26 -33.90
CA SER A 136 3.67 -6.27 -35.38
C SER A 136 4.85 -7.09 -35.91
N CYS A 137 6.04 -6.92 -35.32
CA CYS A 137 7.22 -7.70 -35.69
C CYS A 137 7.01 -9.21 -35.49
N LEU A 138 6.40 -9.61 -34.38
CA LEU A 138 6.08 -11.01 -34.11
C LEU A 138 5.07 -11.58 -35.12
N HIS A 139 4.07 -10.80 -35.52
CA HIS A 139 3.14 -11.21 -36.58
C HIS A 139 3.84 -11.42 -37.93
N ASP A 140 4.76 -10.53 -38.30
CA ASP A 140 5.54 -10.69 -39.53
C ASP A 140 6.45 -11.93 -39.48
N VAL A 141 7.10 -12.19 -38.35
CA VAL A 141 7.89 -13.41 -38.14
C VAL A 141 7.02 -14.66 -38.25
N LEU A 142 5.83 -14.66 -37.64
CA LEU A 142 4.89 -15.78 -37.74
C LEU A 142 4.41 -16.01 -39.17
N ARG A 143 4.12 -14.94 -39.91
CA ARG A 143 3.72 -15.02 -41.32
C ARG A 143 4.84 -15.60 -42.17
N LEU A 144 6.07 -15.12 -42.02
CA LEU A 144 7.24 -15.67 -42.73
C LEU A 144 7.46 -17.15 -42.39
N ALA A 145 7.36 -17.52 -41.12
CA ALA A 145 7.47 -18.92 -40.70
C ALA A 145 6.37 -19.80 -41.31
N GLN A 146 5.14 -19.30 -41.40
CA GLN A 146 4.03 -19.99 -42.06
C GLN A 146 4.28 -20.18 -43.56
N GLU A 147 4.77 -19.15 -44.26
CA GLU A 147 5.13 -19.22 -45.67
C GLU A 147 6.24 -20.25 -45.92
N MET A 148 7.27 -20.29 -45.06
CA MET A 148 8.35 -21.27 -45.12
C MET A 148 7.85 -22.70 -44.87
N ALA A 149 7.01 -22.90 -43.86
CA ALA A 149 6.40 -24.19 -43.56
C ALA A 149 5.54 -24.68 -44.72
N ALA A 150 4.79 -23.78 -45.37
CA ALA A 150 3.99 -24.11 -46.55
C ALA A 150 4.85 -24.58 -47.72
N ARG A 151 5.98 -23.91 -48.00
CA ARG A 151 6.92 -24.31 -49.06
C ARG A 151 7.60 -25.66 -48.77
N ALA A 152 7.83 -25.97 -47.50
CA ALA A 152 8.44 -27.22 -47.07
C ALA A 152 7.45 -28.39 -46.93
N GLY A 153 6.13 -28.14 -46.99
CA GLY A 153 5.10 -29.15 -46.73
C GLY A 153 4.87 -29.45 -45.24
N GLU A 154 5.40 -28.62 -44.34
CA GLU A 154 5.43 -28.83 -42.87
C GLU A 154 4.35 -28.02 -42.12
N GLN A 155 3.20 -27.79 -42.75
CA GLN A 155 2.16 -26.91 -42.23
C GLN A 155 1.54 -27.41 -40.91
N ASP A 156 1.38 -28.73 -40.78
CA ASP A 156 0.82 -29.33 -39.57
C ASP A 156 1.78 -29.24 -38.39
N TYR A 157 3.09 -29.41 -38.65
CA TYR A 157 4.12 -29.21 -37.62
C TYR A 157 4.16 -27.75 -37.14
N PHE A 158 4.08 -26.78 -38.06
CA PHE A 158 3.99 -25.36 -37.72
C PHE A 158 2.78 -25.04 -36.84
N ARG A 159 1.57 -25.49 -37.24
CA ARG A 159 0.34 -25.28 -36.45
C ARG A 159 0.45 -25.86 -35.04
N LYS A 160 1.02 -27.06 -34.91
CA LYS A 160 1.25 -27.69 -33.60
C LYS A 160 2.19 -26.84 -32.74
N ARG A 161 3.29 -26.33 -33.29
CA ARG A 161 4.23 -25.48 -32.52
C ARG A 161 3.63 -24.14 -32.13
N VAL A 162 2.83 -23.51 -32.98
CA VAL A 162 2.11 -22.28 -32.61
C VAL A 162 1.18 -22.56 -31.44
N ALA A 163 0.38 -23.64 -31.49
CA ALA A 163 -0.53 -24.00 -30.40
C ALA A 163 0.22 -24.27 -29.07
N GLU A 164 1.37 -24.96 -29.12
CA GLU A 164 2.21 -25.20 -27.95
C GLU A 164 2.79 -23.92 -27.35
N VAL A 165 3.16 -22.95 -28.19
CA VAL A 165 3.67 -21.65 -27.73
C VAL A 165 2.54 -20.81 -27.13
N THR A 166 1.39 -20.71 -27.79
CA THR A 166 0.22 -19.98 -27.28
C THR A 166 -0.27 -20.57 -25.95
N ALA A 167 -0.25 -21.90 -25.80
CA ALA A 167 -0.63 -22.55 -24.54
C ALA A 167 0.27 -22.20 -23.35
N LYS A 168 1.51 -21.75 -23.58
CA LYS A 168 2.43 -21.28 -22.51
C LYS A 168 2.10 -19.88 -22.03
N PHE A 169 1.33 -19.11 -22.79
CA PHE A 169 0.98 -17.72 -22.48
C PHE A 169 -0.53 -17.49 -22.55
N PRO A 170 -1.34 -18.14 -21.68
CA PRO A 170 -2.81 -18.11 -21.76
C PRO A 170 -3.45 -16.77 -21.36
N LEU A 171 -2.65 -15.80 -20.92
CA LEU A 171 -3.09 -14.49 -20.40
C LEU A 171 -2.62 -13.31 -21.27
N LEU A 172 -2.03 -13.59 -22.44
CA LEU A 172 -1.89 -12.63 -23.55
C LEU A 172 -3.09 -12.79 -24.48
#